data_AF-A0A370TKN4-F1
#
_entry.id   AF-A0A370TKN4-F1
#
_cell.length_a   1.000
_cell.length_b   1.000
_cell.length_c   1.000
_cell.angle_alpha   90.00
_cell.angle_beta   90.00
_cell.angle_gamma   90.00
#
_symmetry.space_group_name_H-M   'P 1'
#
loop_
_entity.id
_entity.type
_entity.pdbx_description
1 polymer ?
#
loop_
_entity_poly.entity_id
_entity_poly.type
_entity_poly.pdbx_seq_one_letter_code
_entity_poly.pdbx_strand_id
1 'polypeptide(L)'
;MEDIKSESLQEEGVSLLGDEGSPTSLNQELGNRHDSRGSKRNSLLIVLLAISVVANILLLLPRRQSLGLIHRSKYAGLVNDFELPYAWDSDRSNPNDTERNKLWYEDEEADQGIMAVDNDEAISFGLPNSQPWSWDAKVKSIYITNGHHNLHCLRNIYISIDEHERGVPQSLGRHHILHCLGALYDDIKCNADDTPRYTDKHGRKPGEGQIRKCRDWSKLKAFVNEREGCFKYIKHDKEDIRIIERMKYCSNNSPYLPKIRKYFGFSSDWTPWPYVEQDTYLTKEHPS
;
A
#
# COMPACT_ATOMS: atom_id res chain seq x y z
N MET A 1 -29.13 -27.62 46.02
CA MET A 1 -30.51 -27.27 46.37
C MET A 1 -30.84 -26.07 45.51
N GLU A 2 -31.27 -26.35 44.29
CA GLU A 2 -32.65 -26.11 43.79
C GLU A 2 -32.70 -24.71 43.14
N ASP A 3 -33.27 -24.45 41.97
CA ASP A 3 -33.92 -25.32 40.99
C ASP A 3 -33.95 -24.56 39.64
N ILE A 4 -33.82 -25.31 38.56
CA ILE A 4 -33.97 -24.84 37.18
C ILE A 4 -35.43 -25.07 36.77
N LYS A 5 -36.13 -24.01 36.35
CA LYS A 5 -37.46 -24.11 35.75
C LYS A 5 -37.37 -24.01 34.23
N SER A 6 -37.61 -25.13 33.56
CA SER A 6 -37.92 -25.26 32.13
C SER A 6 -39.38 -25.67 32.00
N GLU A 7 -40.17 -25.00 31.17
CA GLU A 7 -41.48 -25.50 30.77
C GLU A 7 -41.96 -24.86 29.46
N SER A 8 -42.90 -25.57 28.81
CA SER A 8 -43.63 -25.28 27.56
C SER A 8 -42.97 -25.91 26.30
N LEU A 9 -43.66 -26.66 25.44
CA LEU A 9 -45.09 -26.88 25.21
C LEU A 9 -45.39 -28.33 24.78
N GLN A 10 -46.54 -28.83 25.22
CA GLN A 10 -47.15 -30.11 24.88
C GLN A 10 -47.68 -30.13 23.43
N GLU A 11 -47.53 -31.30 22.81
CA GLU A 11 -48.32 -31.77 21.67
C GLU A 11 -49.72 -32.17 22.14
N GLU A 12 -50.76 -31.71 21.45
CA GLU A 12 -52.08 -32.34 21.48
C GLU A 12 -52.51 -32.67 20.04
N GLY A 13 -52.52 -33.97 19.75
CA GLY A 13 -53.24 -34.55 18.63
C GLY A 13 -54.66 -34.90 19.05
N VAL A 14 -55.64 -34.40 18.30
CA VAL A 14 -57.04 -34.86 18.37
C VAL A 14 -57.52 -35.07 16.95
N SER A 15 -57.68 -36.34 16.57
CA SER A 15 -58.40 -36.79 15.39
C SER A 15 -59.63 -37.54 15.89
N LEU A 16 -60.81 -36.98 15.62
CA LEU A 16 -62.12 -37.62 15.81
C LEU A 16 -62.75 -37.75 14.42
N LEU A 17 -62.74 -38.96 13.87
CA LEU A 17 -63.57 -39.34 12.73
C LEU A 17 -64.72 -40.20 13.26
N GLY A 18 -65.92 -39.62 13.24
CA GLY A 18 -67.18 -40.34 13.31
C GLY A 18 -67.66 -40.61 11.89
N ASP A 19 -68.01 -41.86 11.61
CA ASP A 19 -68.56 -42.34 10.36
C ASP A 19 -70.11 -42.41 10.45
N GLU A 20 -70.73 -42.63 9.29
CA GLU A 20 -72.14 -42.92 9.00
C GLU A 20 -73.07 -41.75 8.66
N GLY A 21 -73.51 -41.76 7.39
CA GLY A 21 -74.69 -41.03 6.93
C GLY A 21 -74.73 -40.75 5.43
N SER A 22 -75.02 -41.75 4.60
CA SER A 22 -75.60 -41.55 3.25
C SER A 22 -77.13 -41.67 3.38
N PRO A 23 -77.95 -40.95 2.58
CA PRO A 23 -78.24 -41.49 1.25
C PRO A 23 -78.55 -40.46 0.13
N THR A 24 -78.15 -40.85 -1.08
CA THR A 24 -78.88 -40.75 -2.36
C THR A 24 -79.38 -39.40 -2.93
N SER A 25 -78.84 -39.12 -4.14
CA SER A 25 -79.56 -38.98 -5.43
C SER A 25 -79.65 -37.61 -6.13
N LEU A 26 -79.54 -37.72 -7.46
CA LEU A 26 -80.05 -36.82 -8.50
C LEU A 26 -79.38 -35.45 -8.67
N ASN A 27 -78.43 -35.34 -9.60
CA ASN A 27 -78.75 -35.07 -11.00
C ASN A 27 -77.48 -34.77 -11.81
N GLN A 28 -77.40 -35.48 -12.93
CA GLN A 28 -76.43 -35.32 -13.99
C GLN A 28 -76.90 -34.20 -14.93
N GLU A 29 -75.92 -33.58 -15.59
CA GLU A 29 -76.01 -32.66 -16.72
C GLU A 29 -76.45 -31.22 -16.44
N LEU A 30 -75.46 -30.31 -16.50
CA LEU A 30 -75.60 -29.06 -17.25
C LEU A 30 -74.21 -28.45 -17.53
N GLY A 31 -73.78 -28.58 -18.78
CA GLY A 31 -73.04 -27.51 -19.46
C GLY A 31 -71.53 -27.49 -19.31
N ASN A 32 -70.85 -27.92 -20.38
CA ASN A 32 -69.56 -27.41 -20.82
C ASN A 32 -69.57 -25.86 -20.81
N ARG A 33 -69.20 -25.25 -19.69
CA ARG A 33 -68.60 -23.91 -19.67
C ARG A 33 -67.10 -24.12 -19.62
N HIS A 34 -66.45 -23.92 -20.76
CA HIS A 34 -65.01 -23.75 -20.83
C HIS A 34 -64.61 -22.68 -19.80
N ASP A 35 -63.96 -23.12 -18.73
CA ASP A 35 -63.62 -22.31 -17.57
C ASP A 35 -62.46 -21.36 -17.92
N SER A 36 -62.77 -20.31 -18.67
CA SER A 36 -61.81 -19.24 -19.02
C SER A 36 -61.32 -18.47 -17.79
N ARG A 37 -61.99 -18.66 -16.64
CA ARG A 37 -61.65 -18.02 -15.36
C ARG A 37 -60.57 -18.80 -14.62
N GLY A 38 -60.62 -20.13 -14.64
CA GLY A 38 -59.54 -21.00 -14.17
C GLY A 38 -58.25 -20.84 -14.98
N SER A 39 -58.36 -20.76 -16.31
CA SER A 39 -57.21 -20.55 -17.21
C SER A 39 -56.47 -19.23 -16.94
N LYS A 40 -57.21 -18.14 -16.69
CA LYS A 40 -56.61 -16.83 -16.34
C LYS A 40 -55.92 -16.82 -14.97
N ARG A 41 -56.48 -17.50 -13.96
CA ARG A 41 -55.83 -17.65 -12.64
C ARG A 41 -54.56 -18.49 -12.73
N ASN A 42 -54.59 -19.58 -13.48
CA ASN A 42 -53.42 -20.44 -13.67
C ASN A 42 -52.31 -19.72 -14.44
N SER A 43 -52.66 -18.93 -15.46
CA SER A 43 -51.71 -18.08 -16.20
C SER A 43 -51.04 -17.05 -15.29
N LEU A 44 -51.80 -16.38 -14.41
CA LEU A 44 -51.25 -15.43 -13.44
C LEU A 44 -50.27 -16.11 -12.46
N LEU A 45 -50.62 -17.30 -11.94
CA LEU A 45 -49.75 -18.05 -11.03
C LEU A 45 -48.44 -18.49 -11.71
N ILE A 46 -48.49 -18.91 -12.96
CA ILE A 46 -47.30 -19.27 -13.75
C ILE A 46 -46.41 -18.05 -13.96
N VAL A 47 -46.98 -16.89 -14.28
CA VAL A 47 -46.24 -15.64 -14.43
C VAL A 47 -45.58 -15.23 -13.11
N LEU A 48 -46.31 -15.30 -11.99
CA LEU A 48 -45.76 -15.00 -10.66
C LEU A 48 -44.66 -15.98 -10.26
N LEU A 49 -44.82 -17.27 -10.57
CA LEU A 49 -43.80 -18.28 -10.33
C LEU A 49 -42.56 -18.04 -11.20
N ALA A 50 -42.74 -17.70 -12.48
CA ALA A 50 -41.63 -17.37 -13.38
C ALA A 50 -40.88 -16.13 -12.90
N ILE A 51 -41.59 -15.07 -12.46
CA ILE A 51 -40.99 -13.87 -11.86
C ILE A 51 -40.22 -14.23 -10.59
N SER A 52 -40.79 -15.07 -9.72
CA SER A 52 -40.15 -15.53 -8.49
C SER A 52 -38.89 -16.34 -8.79
N VAL A 53 -38.93 -17.27 -9.74
CA VAL A 53 -37.78 -18.07 -10.15
C VAL A 53 -36.70 -17.19 -10.75
N VAL A 54 -37.05 -16.25 -11.63
CA VAL A 54 -36.09 -15.27 -12.18
C VAL A 54 -35.49 -14.40 -11.07
N ALA A 55 -36.30 -13.92 -10.12
CA ALA A 55 -35.82 -13.12 -9.00
C ALA A 55 -34.85 -13.93 -8.11
N ASN A 56 -35.18 -15.19 -7.79
CA ASN A 56 -34.30 -16.07 -7.02
C ASN A 56 -33.04 -16.44 -7.80
N ILE A 57 -33.12 -16.69 -9.12
CA ILE A 57 -31.93 -16.88 -9.97
C ILE A 57 -31.07 -15.62 -9.95
N LEU A 58 -31.64 -14.42 -10.09
CA LEU A 58 -30.90 -13.16 -10.02
C LEU A 58 -30.26 -12.90 -8.65
N LEU A 59 -30.88 -13.39 -7.57
CA LEU A 59 -30.33 -13.33 -6.21
C LEU A 59 -29.24 -14.39 -5.95
N LEU A 60 -29.32 -15.56 -6.62
CA LEU A 60 -28.37 -16.67 -6.55
C LEU A 60 -27.23 -16.57 -7.56
N LEU A 61 -27.40 -15.80 -8.65
CA LEU A 61 -26.27 -15.31 -9.42
C LEU A 61 -25.38 -14.62 -8.41
N PRO A 62 -24.11 -15.04 -8.25
CA PRO A 62 -23.22 -14.36 -7.34
C PRO A 62 -23.30 -12.89 -7.73
N ARG A 63 -23.86 -12.07 -6.83
CA ARG A 63 -23.76 -10.63 -6.90
C ARG A 63 -22.27 -10.46 -6.98
N ARG A 64 -21.74 -10.26 -8.19
CA ARG A 64 -20.32 -10.03 -8.42
C ARG A 64 -20.09 -8.79 -7.62
N GLN A 65 -19.67 -8.97 -6.36
CA GLN A 65 -18.97 -7.99 -5.59
C GLN A 65 -18.01 -7.43 -6.62
N SER A 66 -18.21 -6.14 -6.92
CA SER A 66 -17.50 -5.38 -7.94
C SER A 66 -16.23 -6.11 -8.34
N LEU A 67 -16.11 -6.56 -9.59
CA LEU A 67 -14.83 -7.05 -10.12
C LEU A 67 -13.79 -6.04 -9.63
N GLY A 68 -13.02 -6.43 -8.62
CA GLY A 68 -12.16 -5.50 -7.90
C GLY A 68 -11.14 -5.06 -8.91
N LEU A 69 -11.33 -3.88 -9.49
CA LEU A 69 -10.40 -3.36 -10.48
C LEU A 69 -9.05 -3.30 -9.75
N ILE A 70 -8.09 -4.11 -10.18
CA ILE A 70 -6.77 -4.12 -9.58
C ILE A 70 -6.19 -2.72 -9.76
N HIS A 71 -6.16 -1.94 -8.68
CA HIS A 71 -5.72 -0.57 -8.73
C HIS A 71 -4.19 -0.53 -8.77
N ARG A 72 -3.65 -0.05 -9.89
CA ARG A 72 -2.22 0.13 -10.11
C ARG A 72 -1.80 1.54 -9.70
N SER A 73 -0.61 1.67 -9.10
CA SER A 73 -0.01 2.98 -8.87
C SER A 73 0.26 3.67 -10.20
N LYS A 74 0.07 4.99 -10.24
CA LYS A 74 0.13 5.78 -11.48
C LYS A 74 1.48 5.69 -12.21
N TYR A 75 2.58 5.70 -11.47
CA TYR A 75 3.92 5.82 -12.04
C TYR A 75 4.62 4.46 -12.20
N ALA A 76 4.76 3.71 -11.11
CA ALA A 76 5.46 2.43 -11.11
C ALA A 76 4.54 1.22 -11.40
N GLY A 77 3.23 1.42 -11.63
CA GLY A 77 2.30 0.35 -11.97
C GLY A 77 2.07 -0.70 -10.88
N LEU A 78 2.43 -0.38 -9.63
CA LEU A 78 2.45 -1.31 -8.49
C LEU A 78 1.04 -1.59 -7.98
N VAL A 79 0.81 -2.83 -7.57
CA VAL A 79 -0.48 -3.29 -7.02
C VAL A 79 -0.28 -3.72 -5.57
N ASN A 80 -1.36 -3.76 -4.79
CA ASN A 80 -1.33 -4.26 -3.41
C ASN A 80 -1.41 -5.80 -3.43
N ASP A 81 -0.37 -6.46 -3.91
CA ASP A 81 -0.27 -7.92 -4.05
C ASP A 81 0.76 -8.58 -3.11
N PHE A 82 1.50 -7.77 -2.33
CA PHE A 82 2.49 -8.27 -1.40
C PHE A 82 1.88 -8.42 -0.01
N GLU A 83 1.78 -9.65 0.48
CA GLU A 83 1.21 -9.93 1.80
C GLU A 83 2.29 -9.87 2.88
N LEU A 84 2.01 -9.09 3.92
CA LEU A 84 2.91 -8.93 5.07
C LEU A 84 2.05 -8.88 6.34
N PRO A 85 2.38 -9.65 7.39
CA PRO A 85 1.69 -9.47 8.67
C PRO A 85 2.06 -8.12 9.30
N TYR A 86 1.14 -7.51 10.05
CA TYR A 86 1.55 -6.51 11.03
C TYR A 86 2.38 -7.21 12.11
N ALA A 87 3.55 -6.65 12.38
CA ALA A 87 4.44 -7.09 13.44
C ALA A 87 4.64 -5.92 14.41
N TRP A 88 4.54 -6.22 15.71
CA TRP A 88 4.83 -5.26 16.77
C TRP A 88 6.33 -4.98 16.88
N ASP A 89 7.14 -6.04 16.79
CA ASP A 89 8.59 -5.96 16.86
C ASP A 89 9.21 -6.23 15.49
N SER A 90 10.33 -5.56 15.21
CA SER A 90 11.16 -5.77 14.04
C SER A 90 12.63 -5.56 14.41
N ASP A 91 13.56 -5.92 13.53
CA ASP A 91 14.98 -5.66 13.78
C ASP A 91 15.26 -4.16 13.98
N ARG A 92 14.45 -3.28 13.37
CA ARG A 92 14.52 -1.82 13.54
C ARG A 92 14.03 -1.31 14.90
N SER A 93 13.37 -2.15 15.70
CA SER A 93 12.95 -1.87 17.08
C SER A 93 13.71 -2.71 18.11
N ASN A 94 14.83 -3.33 17.72
CA ASN A 94 15.63 -4.18 18.60
C ASN A 94 16.14 -3.39 19.83
N PRO A 95 16.01 -3.93 21.06
CA PRO A 95 16.49 -3.26 22.27
C PRO A 95 18.03 -3.11 22.31
N ASN A 96 18.78 -3.88 21.50
CA ASN A 96 20.21 -3.71 21.36
C ASN A 96 20.51 -2.52 20.43
N ASP A 97 21.00 -1.43 21.02
CA ASP A 97 21.34 -0.20 20.31
C ASP A 97 22.34 -0.42 19.17
N THR A 98 23.30 -1.34 19.32
CA THR A 98 24.32 -1.57 18.27
C THR A 98 23.70 -2.17 17.02
N GLU A 99 22.87 -3.20 17.17
CA GLU A 99 22.18 -3.86 16.06
C GLU A 99 21.13 -2.95 15.44
N ARG A 100 20.34 -2.27 16.27
CA ARG A 100 19.32 -1.31 15.83
C ARG A 100 19.94 -0.12 15.09
N ASN A 101 20.97 0.50 15.67
CA ASN A 101 21.63 1.68 15.08
C ASN A 101 22.28 1.34 13.75
N LYS A 102 22.86 0.14 13.61
CA LYS A 102 23.38 -0.32 12.32
C LYS A 102 22.34 -0.20 11.22
N LEU A 103 21.12 -0.71 11.46
CA LEU A 103 20.05 -0.70 10.47
C LEU A 103 19.56 0.71 10.11
N TRP A 104 19.65 1.68 11.02
CA TRP A 104 19.19 3.05 10.77
C TRP A 104 20.29 3.95 10.19
N TYR A 105 21.50 3.90 10.73
CA TYR A 105 22.61 4.71 10.27
C TYR A 105 23.15 4.23 8.91
N GLU A 106 23.13 2.92 8.65
CA GLU A 106 23.64 2.32 7.41
C GLU A 106 22.53 2.01 6.39
N ASP A 107 21.30 2.49 6.58
CA ASP A 107 20.21 2.31 5.61
C ASP A 107 20.45 3.11 4.33
N GLU A 108 21.03 2.46 3.33
CA GLU A 108 21.21 3.06 2.01
C GLU A 108 19.89 3.15 1.21
N GLU A 109 18.85 2.40 1.56
CA GLU A 109 17.59 2.41 0.79
C GLU A 109 16.90 3.77 0.87
N ALA A 110 16.99 4.47 2.00
CA ALA A 110 16.47 5.82 2.16
C ALA A 110 17.02 6.82 1.13
N ASP A 111 18.25 6.58 0.66
CA ASP A 111 18.99 7.51 -0.20
C ASP A 111 18.93 7.14 -1.69
N GLN A 112 18.38 5.96 -2.01
CA GLN A 112 18.30 5.45 -3.37
C GLN A 112 17.11 6.00 -4.17
N GLY A 113 16.28 6.86 -3.58
CA GLY A 113 15.02 7.30 -4.18
C GLY A 113 15.09 8.28 -5.34
N ILE A 114 16.29 8.78 -5.65
CA ILE A 114 16.53 9.82 -6.65
C ILE A 114 16.62 9.21 -8.05
N MET A 115 15.85 9.76 -8.99
CA MET A 115 15.75 9.34 -10.39
C MET A 115 16.11 10.49 -11.32
N ALA A 116 16.79 10.18 -12.42
CA ALA A 116 16.95 11.09 -13.56
C ALA A 116 15.95 10.70 -14.65
N VAL A 117 14.81 11.39 -14.67
CA VAL A 117 13.67 11.09 -15.56
C VAL A 117 13.81 11.94 -16.82
N ASP A 118 13.57 11.35 -17.99
CA ASP A 118 13.50 12.10 -19.25
C ASP A 118 12.37 13.13 -19.19
N ASN A 119 12.61 14.34 -19.70
CA ASN A 119 11.65 15.43 -19.61
C ASN A 119 10.32 15.09 -20.30
N ASP A 120 10.36 14.41 -21.45
CA ASP A 120 9.16 13.96 -22.17
C ASP A 120 8.40 12.88 -21.38
N GLU A 121 9.11 11.97 -20.71
CA GLU A 121 8.51 10.97 -19.83
C GLU A 121 7.82 11.65 -18.64
N ALA A 122 8.49 12.61 -18.00
CA ALA A 122 7.92 13.37 -16.89
C ALA A 122 6.64 14.12 -17.29
N ILE A 123 6.63 14.73 -18.49
CA ILE A 123 5.43 15.36 -19.07
C ILE A 123 4.32 14.31 -19.27
N SER A 124 4.65 13.13 -19.80
CA SER A 124 3.66 12.05 -19.98
C SER A 124 3.05 11.56 -18.67
N PHE A 125 3.84 11.60 -17.57
CA PHE A 125 3.36 11.31 -16.23
C PHE A 125 2.55 12.45 -15.60
N GLY A 126 2.51 13.61 -16.24
CA GLY A 126 1.92 14.83 -15.71
C GLY A 126 2.65 15.32 -14.46
N LEU A 127 3.96 15.09 -14.39
CA LEU A 127 4.80 15.61 -13.32
C LEU A 127 5.14 17.08 -13.59
N PRO A 128 5.26 17.93 -12.55
CA PRO A 128 5.75 19.29 -12.72
C PRO A 128 7.21 19.28 -13.18
N ASN A 129 7.64 20.33 -13.86
CA ASN A 129 9.05 20.53 -14.18
C ASN A 129 9.88 20.52 -12.89
N SER A 130 10.97 19.76 -12.90
CA SER A 130 11.89 19.68 -11.77
C SER A 130 13.25 20.28 -12.13
N GLN A 131 14.16 20.30 -11.16
CA GLN A 131 15.53 20.74 -11.37
C GLN A 131 16.23 19.88 -12.45
N PRO A 132 17.01 20.49 -13.35
CA PRO A 132 17.77 19.74 -14.36
C PRO A 132 18.77 18.79 -13.71
N TRP A 133 18.91 17.59 -14.27
CA TRP A 133 19.89 16.63 -13.77
C TRP A 133 21.30 17.00 -14.21
N SER A 134 22.27 16.90 -13.29
CA SER A 134 23.61 17.47 -13.50
C SER A 134 24.38 16.87 -14.68
N TRP A 135 24.15 15.60 -15.02
CA TRP A 135 24.88 14.92 -16.08
C TRP A 135 24.17 15.00 -17.44
N ASP A 136 22.91 15.40 -17.49
CA ASP A 136 22.15 15.58 -18.73
C ASP A 136 21.01 16.60 -18.61
N ALA A 137 21.37 17.83 -18.23
CA ALA A 137 20.42 18.89 -17.89
C ALA A 137 19.47 19.30 -19.02
N LYS A 138 19.76 18.94 -20.28
CA LYS A 138 18.90 19.27 -21.43
C LYS A 138 17.75 18.28 -21.60
N VAL A 139 17.99 17.02 -21.23
CA VAL A 139 17.08 15.90 -21.53
C VAL A 139 16.43 15.36 -20.26
N LYS A 140 17.09 15.47 -19.11
CA LYS A 140 16.65 14.85 -17.85
C LYS A 140 16.48 15.84 -16.71
N SER A 141 15.51 15.53 -15.86
CA SER A 141 15.23 16.24 -14.61
C SER A 141 15.21 15.28 -13.42
N ILE A 142 15.49 15.81 -12.23
CA ILE A 142 15.58 15.00 -11.01
C ILE A 142 14.22 14.85 -10.35
N TYR A 143 13.84 13.63 -10.02
CA TYR A 143 12.67 13.36 -9.19
C TYR A 143 13.04 12.45 -8.03
N ILE A 144 12.27 12.52 -6.94
CA ILE A 144 12.38 11.58 -5.82
C ILE A 144 11.07 10.83 -5.68
N THR A 145 11.13 9.53 -5.45
CA THR A 145 9.90 8.79 -5.13
C THR A 145 9.49 9.06 -3.69
N ASN A 146 8.19 9.27 -3.48
CA ASN A 146 7.64 9.61 -2.18
C ASN A 146 7.94 8.54 -1.11
N GLY A 147 7.90 7.26 -1.47
CA GLY A 147 8.25 6.18 -0.54
C GLY A 147 9.68 6.27 -0.01
N HIS A 148 10.66 6.59 -0.87
CA HIS A 148 12.05 6.75 -0.43
C HIS A 148 12.23 8.05 0.38
N HIS A 149 11.52 9.13 0.02
CA HIS A 149 11.49 10.34 0.83
C HIS A 149 10.95 10.09 2.24
N ASN A 150 9.89 9.29 2.38
CA ASN A 150 9.36 8.89 3.69
C ASN A 150 10.38 8.08 4.50
N LEU A 151 11.10 7.13 3.87
CA LEU A 151 12.17 6.40 4.55
C LEU A 151 13.31 7.31 5.02
N HIS A 152 13.72 8.26 4.18
CA HIS A 152 14.69 9.29 4.53
C HIS A 152 14.23 10.10 5.75
N CYS A 153 12.98 10.55 5.74
CA CYS A 153 12.40 11.30 6.86
C CYS A 153 12.35 10.47 8.15
N LEU A 154 11.93 9.21 8.06
CA LEU A 154 11.87 8.30 9.21
C LEU A 154 13.26 8.04 9.80
N ARG A 155 14.26 7.81 8.94
CA ARG A 155 15.67 7.66 9.35
C ARG A 155 16.19 8.90 10.06
N ASN A 156 15.97 10.10 9.52
CA ASN A 156 16.45 11.34 10.12
C ASN A 156 15.83 11.59 11.51
N ILE A 157 14.53 11.30 11.67
CA ILE A 157 13.85 11.39 12.97
C ILE A 157 14.47 10.42 13.98
N TYR A 158 14.71 9.17 13.56
CA TYR A 158 15.36 8.19 14.40
C TYR A 158 16.76 8.65 14.85
N ILE A 159 17.59 9.11 13.91
CA ILE A 159 18.96 9.60 14.20
C ILE A 159 18.90 10.76 15.21
N SER A 160 17.98 11.70 15.03
CA SER A 160 17.79 12.83 15.95
C SER A 160 17.44 12.38 17.37
N ILE A 161 16.55 11.38 17.52
CA ILE A 161 16.18 10.80 18.82
C ILE A 161 17.38 10.07 19.45
N ASP A 162 18.06 9.21 18.70
CA ASP A 162 19.23 8.47 19.18
C ASP A 162 20.36 9.41 19.64
N GLU A 163 20.63 10.47 18.87
CA GLU A 163 21.61 11.50 19.25
C GLU A 163 21.22 12.24 20.52
N HIS A 164 19.93 12.52 20.70
CA HIS A 164 19.41 13.16 21.90
C HIS A 164 19.60 12.27 23.13
N GLU A 165 19.19 11.00 23.05
CA GLU A 165 19.34 10.02 24.14
C GLU A 165 20.80 9.79 24.52
N ARG A 166 21.71 9.80 23.54
CA ARG A 166 23.16 9.69 23.78
C ARG A 166 23.81 10.98 24.29
N GLY A 167 23.09 12.10 24.31
CA GLY A 167 23.62 13.40 24.72
C GLY A 167 24.69 13.95 23.79
N VAL A 168 24.67 13.59 22.50
CA VAL A 168 25.62 14.10 21.50
C VAL A 168 25.02 15.28 20.72
N PRO A 169 25.86 16.12 20.07
CA PRO A 169 25.36 17.17 19.19
C PRO A 169 24.46 16.60 18.08
N GLN A 170 23.36 17.30 17.80
CA GLN A 170 22.46 16.95 16.71
C GLN A 170 23.16 17.16 15.36
N SER A 171 23.17 16.12 14.52
CA SER A 171 23.74 16.17 13.16
C SER A 171 22.86 16.92 12.17
N LEU A 172 21.55 16.95 12.42
CA LEU A 172 20.56 17.60 11.57
C LEU A 172 19.90 18.78 12.30
N GLY A 173 19.66 19.85 11.55
CA GLY A 173 18.97 21.02 12.09
C GLY A 173 17.52 20.72 12.46
N ARG A 174 17.03 21.31 13.56
CA ARG A 174 15.63 21.16 14.02
C ARG A 174 14.60 21.42 12.92
N HIS A 175 14.86 22.39 12.03
CA HIS A 175 13.95 22.70 10.92
C HIS A 175 13.75 21.49 9.98
N HIS A 176 14.82 20.75 9.70
CA HIS A 176 14.77 19.55 8.86
C HIS A 176 13.95 18.44 9.53
N ILE A 177 14.15 18.19 10.82
CA ILE A 177 13.39 17.19 11.57
C ILE A 177 11.89 17.52 11.62
N LEU A 178 11.53 18.80 11.81
CA LEU A 178 10.14 19.24 11.76
C LEU A 178 9.52 19.08 10.36
N HIS A 179 10.28 19.34 9.30
CA HIS A 179 9.87 19.04 7.94
C HIS A 179 9.59 17.54 7.74
N CYS A 180 10.49 16.66 8.21
CA CYS A 180 10.32 15.21 8.14
C CYS A 180 9.04 14.75 8.85
N LEU A 181 8.78 15.27 10.05
CA LEU A 181 7.55 14.95 10.81
C LEU A 181 6.29 15.41 10.06
N GLY A 182 6.29 16.63 9.52
CA GLY A 182 5.17 17.16 8.74
C GLY A 182 4.92 16.37 7.46
N ALA A 183 5.98 16.04 6.71
CA ALA A 183 5.87 15.28 5.47
C ALA A 183 5.28 13.87 5.71
N LEU A 184 5.74 13.16 6.74
CA LEU A 184 5.18 11.86 7.11
C LEU A 184 3.71 11.97 7.55
N TYR A 185 3.36 13.01 8.31
CA TYR A 185 1.98 13.24 8.72
C TYR A 185 1.05 13.47 7.53
N ASP A 186 1.46 14.32 6.59
CA ASP A 186 0.69 14.63 5.39
C ASP A 186 0.55 13.41 4.48
N ASP A 187 1.61 12.59 4.36
CA ASP A 187 1.55 11.35 3.59
C ASP A 187 0.61 10.31 4.21
N ILE A 188 0.64 10.14 5.54
CA ILE A 188 -0.29 9.26 6.25
C ILE A 188 -1.75 9.69 5.99
N LYS A 189 -2.02 11.00 6.08
CA LYS A 189 -3.34 11.56 5.78
C LYS A 189 -3.74 11.42 4.32
N CYS A 190 -2.80 11.58 3.40
CA CYS A 190 -3.03 11.46 1.97
C CYS A 190 -3.41 10.03 1.57
N ASN A 191 -2.73 9.03 2.15
CA ASN A 191 -3.02 7.63 1.87
C ASN A 191 -4.27 7.14 2.58
N ALA A 192 -4.61 7.70 3.75
CA ALA A 192 -5.81 7.39 4.52
C ALA A 192 -6.10 5.88 4.62
N ASP A 193 -5.10 5.10 5.02
CA ASP A 193 -5.21 3.63 5.16
C ASP A 193 -6.36 3.28 6.10
N ASP A 194 -7.40 2.67 5.53
CA ASP A 194 -8.66 2.34 6.20
C ASP A 194 -8.66 0.91 6.77
N THR A 195 -7.52 0.21 6.76
CA THR A 195 -7.41 -1.16 7.27
C THR A 195 -7.66 -1.21 8.79
N PRO A 196 -8.76 -1.82 9.26
CA PRO A 196 -9.01 -1.94 10.69
C PRO A 196 -8.05 -2.97 11.29
N ARG A 197 -7.43 -2.63 12.42
CA ARG A 197 -6.61 -3.59 13.18
C ARG A 197 -7.47 -4.32 14.20
N TYR A 198 -7.47 -5.65 14.16
CA TYR A 198 -8.18 -6.42 15.19
C TYR A 198 -7.53 -6.20 16.56
N THR A 199 -8.34 -6.22 17.61
CA THR A 199 -7.88 -6.20 19.00
C THR A 199 -8.38 -7.46 19.68
N ASP A 200 -7.74 -7.84 20.79
CA ASP A 200 -8.24 -8.92 21.61
C ASP A 200 -8.26 -8.55 23.11
N LYS A 201 -9.04 -9.31 23.85
CA LYS A 201 -9.17 -9.19 25.32
C LYS A 201 -8.02 -9.85 26.08
N HIS A 202 -7.11 -10.54 25.38
CA HIS A 202 -6.06 -11.35 25.96
C HIS A 202 -4.70 -10.63 25.98
N GLY A 203 -4.66 -9.37 25.53
CA GLY A 203 -3.49 -8.51 25.62
C GLY A 203 -2.55 -8.59 24.42
N ARG A 204 -2.95 -9.23 23.31
CA ARG A 204 -2.17 -9.13 22.06
C ARG A 204 -2.19 -7.69 21.55
N LYS A 205 -1.08 -7.29 20.94
CA LYS A 205 -0.93 -5.96 20.35
C LYS A 205 -1.90 -5.81 19.17
N PRO A 206 -2.51 -4.62 18.97
CA PRO A 206 -3.49 -4.43 17.89
C PRO A 206 -2.95 -4.80 16.52
N GLY A 207 -3.64 -5.72 15.85
CA GLY A 207 -3.31 -6.20 14.51
C GLY A 207 -2.19 -7.23 14.45
N GLU A 208 -1.57 -7.65 15.55
CA GLU A 208 -0.43 -8.59 15.52
C GLU A 208 -0.73 -9.85 14.68
N GLY A 209 0.08 -10.13 13.66
CA GLY A 209 -0.13 -11.27 12.75
C GLY A 209 -1.28 -11.12 11.75
N GLN A 210 -2.07 -10.02 11.79
CA GLN A 210 -3.06 -9.72 10.76
C GLN A 210 -2.35 -9.41 9.46
N ILE A 211 -2.75 -10.09 8.39
CA ILE A 211 -2.21 -9.86 7.05
C ILE A 211 -2.70 -8.52 6.51
N ARG A 212 -1.76 -7.68 6.08
CA ARG A 212 -2.02 -6.51 5.22
C ARG A 212 -1.50 -6.77 3.82
N LYS A 213 -2.12 -6.09 2.84
CA LYS A 213 -1.67 -6.09 1.45
C LYS A 213 -0.94 -4.79 1.15
N CYS A 214 0.30 -4.92 0.71
CA CYS A 214 1.22 -3.82 0.44
C CYS A 214 1.61 -3.82 -1.04
N ARG A 215 2.13 -2.68 -1.50
CA ARG A 215 2.92 -2.65 -2.73
C ARG A 215 4.30 -3.22 -2.44
N ASP A 216 4.79 -4.06 -3.34
CA ASP A 216 6.12 -4.65 -3.23
C ASP A 216 7.21 -3.57 -3.38
N TRP A 217 7.98 -3.36 -2.30
CA TRP A 217 9.07 -2.39 -2.26
C TRP A 217 10.18 -2.70 -3.26
N SER A 218 10.47 -3.98 -3.52
CA SER A 218 11.50 -4.39 -4.47
C SER A 218 11.18 -3.92 -5.90
N LYS A 219 9.89 -3.92 -6.27
CA LYS A 219 9.41 -3.40 -7.56
C LYS A 219 9.56 -1.87 -7.64
N LEU A 220 9.33 -1.15 -6.53
CA LEU A 220 9.59 0.31 -6.50
C LEU A 220 11.09 0.60 -6.65
N LYS A 221 11.95 -0.15 -5.96
CA LYS A 221 13.42 -0.02 -6.12
C LYS A 221 13.86 -0.27 -7.55
N ALA A 222 13.35 -1.31 -8.20
CA ALA A 222 13.63 -1.58 -9.61
C ALA A 222 13.25 -0.39 -10.50
N PHE A 223 12.03 0.13 -10.34
CA PHE A 223 11.55 1.31 -11.07
C PHE A 223 12.48 2.54 -10.91
N VAL A 224 13.04 2.74 -9.71
CA VAL A 224 13.97 3.84 -9.44
C VAL A 224 15.34 3.59 -10.08
N ASN A 225 15.88 2.37 -9.91
CA ASN A 225 17.21 1.99 -10.40
C ASN A 225 17.32 2.07 -11.93
N GLU A 226 16.24 1.76 -12.66
CA GLU A 226 16.17 1.88 -14.12
C GLU A 226 16.44 3.31 -14.64
N ARG A 227 16.26 4.33 -13.79
CA ARG A 227 16.37 5.76 -14.17
C ARG A 227 17.67 6.43 -13.69
N GLU A 228 18.63 5.65 -13.18
CA GLU A 228 19.99 6.06 -12.80
C GLU A 228 20.14 7.52 -12.29
N GLY A 229 19.58 7.86 -11.12
CA GLY A 229 19.76 9.20 -10.54
C GLY A 229 21.20 9.54 -10.12
N CYS A 230 22.07 8.52 -10.05
CA CYS A 230 23.47 8.59 -9.65
C CYS A 230 23.72 9.19 -8.27
N PHE A 231 22.75 9.06 -7.36
CA PHE A 231 22.82 9.69 -6.06
C PHE A 231 23.38 8.75 -4.99
N LYS A 232 24.28 9.25 -4.15
CA LYS A 232 24.63 8.65 -2.85
C LYS A 232 24.61 9.73 -1.78
N TYR A 233 24.03 9.38 -0.64
CA TYR A 233 24.18 10.17 0.56
C TYR A 233 25.52 9.86 1.22
N ILE A 234 26.36 10.88 1.33
CA ILE A 234 27.78 10.72 1.68
C ILE A 234 27.98 10.85 3.20
N LYS A 235 27.35 11.85 3.81
CA LYS A 235 27.42 12.15 5.25
C LYS A 235 26.13 12.79 5.75
N HIS A 236 25.69 12.35 6.93
CA HIS A 236 24.48 12.82 7.61
C HIS A 236 24.71 14.10 8.42
N ASP A 237 25.92 14.25 8.95
CA ASP A 237 26.39 15.39 9.72
C ASP A 237 26.86 16.58 8.86
N LYS A 238 26.79 16.46 7.52
CA LYS A 238 27.26 17.49 6.58
C LYS A 238 26.21 17.86 5.52
N GLU A 239 25.30 18.76 5.91
CA GLU A 239 24.25 19.32 5.02
C GLU A 239 24.77 20.35 3.99
N ASP A 240 26.00 20.84 4.16
CA ASP A 240 26.64 21.87 3.35
C ASP A 240 27.35 21.31 2.10
N ILE A 241 27.38 19.99 1.93
CA ILE A 241 27.94 19.33 0.74
C ILE A 241 27.13 19.74 -0.51
N ARG A 242 27.82 20.12 -1.60
CA ARG A 242 27.17 20.46 -2.87
C ARG A 242 26.46 19.24 -3.45
N ILE A 243 25.28 19.45 -4.04
CA ILE A 243 24.46 18.39 -4.64
C ILE A 243 25.25 17.57 -5.68
N ILE A 244 26.11 18.22 -6.47
CA ILE A 244 26.92 17.56 -7.50
C ILE A 244 27.84 16.48 -6.92
N GLU A 245 28.34 16.66 -5.68
CA GLU A 245 29.15 15.65 -5.00
C GLU A 245 28.36 14.36 -4.75
N ARG A 246 27.08 14.51 -4.44
CA ARG A 246 26.17 13.41 -4.17
C ARG A 246 25.72 12.73 -5.47
N MET A 247 25.83 13.39 -6.62
CA MET A 247 25.33 12.90 -7.91
C MET A 247 26.35 12.10 -8.73
N LYS A 248 27.57 11.85 -8.25
CA LYS A 248 28.60 11.14 -9.02
C LYS A 248 28.56 9.61 -8.93
N TYR A 249 27.60 9.06 -8.19
CA TYR A 249 27.56 7.63 -7.84
C TYR A 249 26.62 6.84 -8.76
N CYS A 250 26.93 6.84 -10.05
CA CYS A 250 26.25 5.99 -11.03
C CYS A 250 26.67 4.52 -10.92
N SER A 251 26.01 3.64 -11.67
CA SER A 251 26.49 2.28 -11.92
C SER A 251 27.87 2.29 -12.60
N ASN A 252 28.69 1.24 -12.41
CA ASN A 252 30.05 1.17 -12.98
C ASN A 252 30.07 1.08 -14.52
N ASN A 253 28.93 0.77 -15.14
CA ASN A 253 28.73 0.71 -16.58
C ASN A 253 27.97 1.92 -17.13
N SER A 254 27.67 2.93 -16.31
CA SER A 254 26.89 4.09 -16.72
C SER A 254 27.61 4.91 -17.81
N PRO A 255 26.89 5.36 -18.87
CA PRO A 255 27.47 6.18 -19.93
C PRO A 255 27.92 7.57 -19.45
N TYR A 256 27.52 7.97 -18.25
CA TYR A 256 27.85 9.28 -17.67
C TYR A 256 29.21 9.30 -16.95
N LEU A 257 29.83 8.15 -16.69
CA LEU A 257 31.12 8.08 -15.99
C LEU A 257 32.25 8.91 -16.66
N PRO A 258 32.42 8.92 -18.00
CA PRO A 258 33.43 9.78 -18.63
C PRO A 258 33.21 11.27 -18.34
N LYS A 259 31.96 11.72 -18.28
CA LYS A 259 31.59 13.11 -17.97
C LYS A 259 31.86 13.44 -16.50
N ILE A 260 31.51 12.52 -15.59
CA ILE A 260 31.78 12.62 -14.16
C ILE A 260 33.28 12.70 -13.87
N ARG A 261 34.06 11.77 -14.43
CA ARG A 261 35.52 11.74 -14.28
C ARG A 261 36.16 13.04 -14.75
N LYS A 262 35.74 13.55 -15.91
CA LYS A 262 36.20 14.84 -16.44
C LYS A 262 35.86 16.01 -15.52
N TYR A 263 34.66 16.05 -14.95
CA TYR A 263 34.22 17.14 -14.07
C TYR A 263 35.03 17.18 -12.77
N PHE A 264 35.26 16.03 -12.15
CA PHE A 264 35.97 15.93 -10.86
C PHE A 264 37.49 15.73 -11.00
N GLY A 265 38.02 15.57 -12.21
CA GLY A 265 39.43 15.28 -12.43
C GLY A 265 39.85 13.87 -11.98
N PHE A 266 38.92 12.91 -11.96
CA PHE A 266 39.24 11.53 -11.63
C PHE A 266 39.99 10.82 -12.76
N SER A 267 40.74 9.77 -12.39
CA SER A 267 41.42 8.90 -13.34
C SER A 267 40.43 8.16 -14.26
N SER A 268 40.91 7.69 -15.41
CA SER A 268 40.08 6.98 -16.40
C SER A 268 39.52 5.65 -15.89
N ASP A 269 40.19 5.03 -14.92
CA ASP A 269 39.83 3.78 -14.27
C ASP A 269 38.97 3.97 -13.01
N TRP A 270 38.76 5.20 -12.55
CA TRP A 270 37.93 5.46 -11.37
C TRP A 270 36.50 4.96 -11.57
N THR A 271 35.97 4.21 -10.61
CA THR A 271 34.58 3.79 -10.57
C THR A 271 33.93 4.19 -9.24
N PRO A 272 32.62 4.50 -9.22
CA PRO A 272 31.94 4.85 -7.97
C PRO A 272 31.82 3.67 -7.00
N TRP A 273 31.84 2.44 -7.52
CA TRP A 273 31.67 1.22 -6.73
C TRP A 273 32.89 0.28 -6.86
N PRO A 274 33.34 -0.38 -5.77
CA PRO A 274 32.82 -0.26 -4.40
C PRO A 274 33.03 1.16 -3.84
N TYR A 275 32.08 1.63 -3.03
CA TYR A 275 32.14 2.98 -2.47
C TYR A 275 33.37 3.13 -1.59
N VAL A 276 34.11 4.21 -1.84
CA VAL A 276 35.20 4.66 -0.97
C VAL A 276 34.86 6.08 -0.53
N GLU A 277 34.79 6.27 0.79
CA GLU A 277 34.59 7.58 1.37
C GLU A 277 35.72 8.51 0.95
N GLN A 278 35.35 9.73 0.54
CA GLN A 278 36.32 10.73 0.13
C GLN A 278 36.59 11.69 1.30
N ASP A 279 37.85 12.01 1.55
CA ASP A 279 38.19 12.92 2.64
C ASP A 279 37.83 14.38 2.31
N THR A 280 37.67 14.69 1.03
CA THR A 280 37.38 16.03 0.53
C THR A 280 36.09 16.06 -0.29
N TYR A 281 35.20 17.00 0.05
CA TYR A 281 33.96 17.28 -0.67
C TYR A 281 33.89 18.76 -0.99
N LEU A 282 33.36 19.13 -2.15
CA LEU A 282 33.06 20.53 -2.43
C LEU A 282 31.90 20.99 -1.52
N THR A 283 32.18 21.92 -0.62
CA THR A 283 31.18 22.57 0.24
C THR A 283 30.53 23.75 -0.49
N LYS A 284 29.32 24.14 -0.06
CA LYS A 284 28.58 25.29 -0.62
C LYS A 284 29.32 26.63 -0.43
N GLU A 285 30.28 26.70 0.48
CA GLU A 285 31.00 27.94 0.83
C GLU A 285 32.21 28.26 -0.02
N HIS A 286 32.62 27.42 -0.99
CA HIS A 286 33.70 27.81 -1.90
C HIS A 286 33.25 28.95 -2.82
N PRO A 287 33.78 30.18 -2.67
CA PRO A 287 33.59 31.24 -3.64
C PRO A 287 34.44 30.89 -4.86
N SER A 288 33.85 31.01 -6.03
CA SER A 288 34.61 31.13 -7.29
C SER A 288 35.60 32.29 -7.22
#